data_AF-A0A971KCI1-F1
#
_entry.id   AF-A0A971KCI1-F1
#
_cell.length_a   1.000
_cell.length_b   1.000
_cell.length_c   1.000
_cell.angle_alpha   90.00
_cell.angle_beta   90.00
_cell.angle_gamma   90.00
#
_symmetry.space_group_name_H-M   'P 1'
#
loop_
_entity.id
_entity.type
_entity.pdbx_description
1 polymer ?
#
loop_
_entity_poly.entity_id
_entity_poly.type
_entity_poly.pdbx_seq_one_letter_code
_entity_poly.pdbx_strand_id
1 'polypeptide(L)'
;GSSDIGNVSLKVPAIHSYIKIADKGTNSHSMDFTKAANSPRAYEMALKATKAMALTGYDILIDEDLRRGIQEEFDKTVPKYDKEDFK
;
A
#
# COMPACT_ATOMS: atom_id res chain seq x y z
N GLY A 1 4.61 -7.23 -8.38
CA GLY A 1 3.29 -7.64 -7.86
C GLY A 1 2.28 -7.54 -8.98
N SER A 2 1.12 -8.19 -8.83
CA SER A 2 -0.02 -8.07 -9.73
C SER A 2 -1.27 -8.04 -8.87
N SER A 3 -1.81 -6.85 -8.61
CA SER A 3 -2.97 -6.63 -7.75
C SER A 3 -3.81 -5.49 -8.32
N ASP A 4 -5.12 -5.65 -8.18
CA ASP A 4 -6.17 -4.69 -8.51
C ASP A 4 -6.04 -3.33 -7.80
N ILE A 5 -5.28 -3.22 -6.70
CA ILE A 5 -4.93 -1.92 -6.11
C ILE A 5 -4.23 -1.00 -7.12
N GLY A 6 -3.56 -1.57 -8.13
CA GLY A 6 -2.99 -0.82 -9.25
C GLY A 6 -4.04 -0.05 -10.06
N ASN A 7 -5.26 -0.59 -10.20
CA ASN A 7 -6.36 0.12 -10.85
C ASN A 7 -6.84 1.32 -10.01
N VAL A 8 -6.85 1.16 -8.69
CA VAL A 8 -7.22 2.24 -7.75
C VAL A 8 -6.16 3.35 -7.76
N SER A 9 -4.87 2.99 -7.81
CA SER A 9 -3.76 3.95 -7.87
C SER A 9 -3.72 4.78 -9.16
N LEU A 10 -4.53 4.46 -10.16
CA LEU A 10 -4.73 5.31 -11.34
C LEU A 10 -5.81 6.38 -11.15
N LYS A 11 -6.60 6.29 -10.06
CA LYS A 11 -7.75 7.16 -9.80
C LYS A 11 -7.56 8.05 -8.58
N VAL A 12 -6.87 7.55 -7.56
CA VAL A 12 -6.60 8.29 -6.31
C VAL A 12 -5.20 7.96 -5.78
N PRO A 13 -4.58 8.85 -4.99
CA PRO A 13 -3.35 8.55 -4.27
C PRO A 13 -3.51 7.26 -3.44
N ALA A 14 -2.60 6.30 -3.65
CA ALA A 14 -2.67 4.99 -3.01
C ALA A 14 -1.27 4.45 -2.69
N ILE A 15 -1.18 3.64 -1.64
CA ILE A 15 0.03 2.92 -1.26
C ILE A 15 -0.25 1.42 -1.15
N HIS A 16 0.68 0.59 -1.63
CA HIS A 16 0.63 -0.87 -1.48
C HIS A 16 1.97 -1.37 -0.92
N SER A 17 2.14 -1.16 0.39
CA SER A 17 3.38 -1.45 1.12
C SER A 17 3.41 -2.87 1.67
N TYR A 18 4.61 -3.43 1.82
CA TYR A 18 4.83 -4.75 2.40
C TYR A 18 5.47 -4.65 3.78
N ILE A 19 5.06 -5.54 4.67
CA ILE A 19 5.60 -5.63 6.03
C ILE A 19 6.19 -7.02 6.24
N LYS A 20 7.37 -7.07 6.85
CA LYS A 20 8.19 -8.27 6.90
C LYS A 20 7.72 -9.28 7.96
N ILE A 21 6.84 -10.19 7.56
CA ILE A 21 6.32 -11.26 8.44
C ILE A 21 7.07 -12.60 8.33
N ALA A 22 7.88 -12.78 7.28
CA ALA A 22 8.64 -14.01 7.03
C ALA A 22 10.14 -13.74 6.91
N ASP A 23 10.93 -14.81 6.86
CA ASP A 23 12.37 -14.72 6.64
C ASP A 23 12.70 -14.44 5.18
N LYS A 24 13.93 -13.96 4.94
CA LYS A 24 14.37 -13.63 3.59
C LYS A 24 14.41 -14.92 2.76
N GLY A 25 13.79 -14.90 1.59
CA GLY A 25 13.71 -16.05 0.69
C GLY A 25 12.40 -16.83 0.77
N THR A 26 11.53 -16.56 1.74
CA THR A 26 10.19 -17.18 1.77
C THR A 26 9.30 -16.58 0.68
N ASN A 27 8.82 -17.42 -0.25
CA ASN A 27 7.92 -17.01 -1.33
C ASN A 27 6.49 -16.76 -0.79
N SER A 28 5.84 -15.66 -1.16
CA SER A 28 4.50 -15.28 -0.69
C SER A 28 3.39 -16.28 -1.05
N HIS A 29 3.55 -17.07 -2.11
CA HIS A 29 2.60 -18.12 -2.52
C HIS A 29 3.08 -19.52 -2.11
N SER A 30 3.47 -19.68 -0.84
CA SER A 30 3.98 -20.96 -0.32
C SER A 30 3.37 -21.34 1.02
N MET A 31 3.41 -22.64 1.34
CA MET A 31 2.96 -23.15 2.64
C MET A 31 3.77 -22.57 3.81
N ASP A 32 5.04 -22.25 3.59
CA ASP A 32 5.87 -21.63 4.62
C ASP A 32 5.46 -20.19 4.89
N PHE A 33 5.01 -19.46 3.87
CA PHE A 33 4.44 -18.13 4.07
C PHE A 33 3.08 -18.20 4.79
N THR A 34 2.26 -19.23 4.51
CA THR A 34 1.02 -19.48 5.28
C THR A 34 1.32 -19.67 6.76
N LYS A 35 2.32 -20.48 7.11
CA LYS A 35 2.76 -20.65 8.50
C LYS A 35 3.28 -19.34 9.10
N ALA A 36 4.09 -18.59 8.35
CA ALA A 36 4.62 -17.31 8.80
C ALA A 36 3.52 -16.28 9.05
N ALA A 37 2.49 -16.21 8.20
CA ALA A 37 1.35 -15.31 8.34
C ALA A 37 0.50 -15.60 9.58
N ASN A 38 0.50 -16.84 10.07
CA ASN A 38 -0.18 -17.24 11.30
C ASN A 38 0.78 -17.36 12.52
N SER A 39 1.84 -16.54 12.55
CA SER A 39 2.84 -16.56 13.62
C SER A 39 2.71 -15.37 14.57
N PRO A 40 3.22 -15.47 15.81
CA PRO A 40 3.28 -14.33 16.74
C PRO A 40 3.98 -13.11 16.14
N ARG A 41 5.03 -13.32 15.33
CA ARG A 41 5.74 -12.25 14.60
C ARG A 41 4.81 -11.54 13.62
N ALA A 42 3.99 -12.27 12.87
CA ALA A 42 3.05 -11.65 11.93
C ALA A 42 2.02 -10.80 12.65
N TYR A 43 1.50 -11.24 13.79
CA TYR A 43 0.57 -10.46 14.61
C TYR A 43 1.21 -9.19 15.19
N GLU A 44 2.44 -9.28 15.69
CA GLU A 44 3.17 -8.09 16.15
C GLU A 44 3.38 -7.08 15.01
N MET A 45 3.77 -7.58 13.84
CA MET A 45 3.96 -6.74 12.65
C MET A 45 2.63 -6.16 12.13
N ALA A 46 1.52 -6.89 12.24
CA ALA A 46 0.19 -6.38 11.92
C ALA A 46 -0.21 -5.22 12.84
N LEU A 47 0.06 -5.31 14.14
CA LEU A 47 -0.18 -4.19 15.06
C LEU A 47 0.66 -2.95 14.71
N LYS A 48 1.92 -3.15 14.32
CA LYS A 48 2.78 -2.06 13.81
C LYS A 48 2.21 -1.47 12.52
N ALA A 49 1.75 -2.31 11.60
CA ALA A 49 1.10 -1.90 10.35
C ALA A 49 -0.11 -1.00 10.60
N THR A 50 -0.99 -1.44 11.50
CA THR A 50 -2.22 -0.72 11.85
C THR A 50 -1.90 0.63 12.44
N LYS A 51 -0.93 0.72 13.37
CA LYS A 51 -0.50 2.00 13.94
C LYS A 51 0.09 2.92 12.89
N ALA A 52 0.96 2.41 12.02
CA ALA A 52 1.54 3.20 10.93
C ALA A 52 0.43 3.75 10.02
N MET A 53 -0.52 2.92 9.59
CA MET A 53 -1.64 3.34 8.75
C MET A 53 -2.53 4.37 9.42
N ALA A 54 -2.84 4.20 10.71
CA ALA A 54 -3.64 5.15 11.47
C ALA A 54 -2.94 6.51 11.63
N LEU A 55 -1.64 6.51 11.95
CA LEU A 55 -0.85 7.73 12.08
C LEU A 55 -0.68 8.43 10.73
N THR A 56 -0.43 7.69 9.64
CA THR A 56 -0.39 8.26 8.28
C THR A 56 -1.73 8.88 7.90
N GLY A 57 -2.84 8.21 8.19
CA GLY A 57 -4.17 8.78 7.97
C GLY A 57 -4.42 10.04 8.81
N TYR A 58 -3.96 10.04 10.07
CA TYR A 58 -4.04 11.21 10.94
C TYR A 58 -3.26 12.40 10.36
N ASP A 59 -1.98 12.20 9.99
CA ASP A 59 -1.15 13.25 9.38
C ASP A 59 -1.82 13.83 8.14
N ILE A 60 -2.32 12.97 7.25
CA ILE A 60 -3.09 13.38 6.06
C ILE A 60 -4.34 14.18 6.43
N LEU A 61 -5.05 13.84 7.52
CA LEU A 61 -6.27 14.55 7.92
C LEU A 61 -6.00 15.90 8.58
N ILE A 62 -4.87 16.08 9.25
CA ILE A 62 -4.58 17.32 9.97
C ILE A 62 -3.69 18.31 9.21
N ASP A 63 -2.88 17.84 8.27
CA ASP A 63 -1.91 18.65 7.53
C ASP A 63 -2.41 18.93 6.10
N GLU A 64 -2.82 20.18 5.86
CA GLU A 64 -3.31 20.62 4.54
C GLU A 64 -2.19 20.70 3.49
N ASP A 65 -0.98 21.11 3.88
CA ASP A 65 0.15 21.23 2.97
C ASP A 65 0.61 19.84 2.51
N LEU A 66 0.62 18.86 3.42
CA LEU A 66 0.85 17.46 3.08
C LEU A 66 -0.18 16.94 2.08
N ARG A 67 -1.49 17.17 2.32
CA ARG A 67 -2.54 16.75 1.38
C ARG A 67 -2.36 17.36 0.00
N ARG A 68 -2.05 18.66 -0.04
CA ARG A 68 -1.83 19.37 -1.31
C ARG A 68 -0.65 18.77 -2.04
N GLY A 69 0.48 18.53 -1.37
CA GLY A 69 1.65 17.90 -1.97
C GLY A 69 1.38 16.48 -2.49
N ILE A 70 0.62 15.67 -1.76
CA ILE A 70 0.19 14.32 -2.21
C ILE A 70 -0.61 14.42 -3.51
N GLN A 71 -1.57 15.35 -3.58
CA GLN A 71 -2.42 15.51 -4.75
C GLN A 71 -1.64 16.06 -5.97
N GLU A 72 -0.78 17.05 -5.75
CA GLU A 72 0.07 17.63 -6.80
C GLU A 72 1.02 16.59 -7.41
N GLU A 73 1.68 15.77 -6.58
CA GLU A 73 2.56 14.71 -7.07
C GLU A 73 1.79 13.63 -7.83
N PHE A 74 0.61 13.24 -7.34
CA PHE A 74 -0.27 12.29 -8.01
C PHE A 74 -0.66 12.79 -9.41
N ASP A 75 -1.15 14.04 -9.50
CA ASP A 75 -1.58 14.63 -10.77
C ASP A 75 -0.43 14.80 -11.78
N LYS A 76 0.80 14.97 -11.27
CA LYS A 76 2.00 15.14 -12.10
C LYS A 76 2.57 13.82 -12.62
N THR A 77 2.46 12.74 -11.85
CA THR A 77 3.18 11.49 -12.13
C THR A 77 2.30 10.36 -12.62
N VAL A 78 1.01 10.35 -12.28
CA VAL A 78 0.10 9.25 -12.64
C VAL A 78 -0.49 9.51 -14.03
N PRO A 79 -0.29 8.58 -14.99
CA PRO A 79 -0.85 8.72 -16.33
C PRO A 79 -2.37 8.77 -16.30
N LYS A 80 -2.94 9.66 -17.11
CA LYS A 80 -4.38 9.74 -17.34
C LYS A 80 -4.71 8.90 -18.57
N TYR A 81 -5.63 7.97 -18.39
CA TYR A 81 -6.13 7.11 -19.46
C TYR A 81 -7.59 7.42 -19.74
N ASP A 82 -7.91 7.58 -21.01
CA ASP A 82 -9.27 7.69 -21.53
C ASP A 82 -9.75 6.35 -22.06
N LYS A 83 -11.07 6.21 -22.25
CA LYS A 83 -11.67 4.97 -22.79
C LYS A 83 -11.12 4.59 -24.16
N GLU A 84 -10.55 5.55 -24.89
CA GLU A 84 -9.99 5.34 -26.22
C GLU A 84 -8.61 4.68 -26.19
N ASP A 85 -7.86 4.81 -25.08
CA ASP A 85 -6.54 4.20 -24.90
C ASP A 85 -6.59 2.67 -24.74
N PHE A 86 -7.79 2.11 -24.58
CA PHE A 86 -8.02 0.68 -24.36
C PHE A 86 -8.77 -0.01 -25.51
N LYS A 87 -8.93 0.67 -26.66
CA LYS A 87 -9.46 0.10 -27.91
C LYS A 87 -8.33 -0.47 -28.75
#